data_AF-A0A7W1HSU4-F1
#
_entry.id   AF-A0A7W1HSU4-F1
#
_cell.length_a   1.000
_cell.length_b   1.000
_cell.length_c   1.000
_cell.angle_alpha   90.00
_cell.angle_beta   90.00
_cell.angle_gamma   90.00
#
_symmetry.space_group_name_H-M   'P 1'
#
loop_
_entity.id
_entity.type
_entity.pdbx_description
1 polymer ?
#
loop_
_entity_poly.entity_id
_entity_poly.type
_entity_poly.pdbx_seq_one_letter_code
_entity_poly.pdbx_strand_id
1 'polypeptide(L)'
;MPTISAERPVVTLINVFDVEPERQQDLVELLVEATDKTMCHLPGFVSASIHQSLDARRVANYAQWRSTEDFKRMLQNPEAQ
;
A
#
# COMPACT_ATOMS: atom_id res chain seq x y z
N MET A 1 -11.45 4.00 4.11
CA MET A 1 -10.44 4.96 4.62
C MET A 1 -9.83 4.41 5.90
N PRO A 2 -8.51 4.52 6.10
CA PRO A 2 -7.83 4.04 7.30
C PRO A 2 -8.16 4.93 8.50
N THR A 3 -8.18 4.33 9.69
CA THR A 3 -8.14 5.08 10.95
C THR A 3 -6.70 5.07 11.45
N ILE A 4 -6.13 6.26 11.70
CA ILE A 4 -4.78 6.41 12.23
C ILE A 4 -4.91 6.73 13.72
N SER A 5 -4.34 5.87 14.56
CA SER A 5 -4.30 6.05 16.02
C SER A 5 -3.06 5.37 16.57
N ALA A 6 -2.40 6.00 17.54
CA ALA A 6 -1.26 5.43 18.26
C ALA A 6 -1.64 4.21 19.11
N GLU A 7 -2.92 4.07 19.47
CA GLU A 7 -3.42 2.97 20.30
C GLU A 7 -3.84 1.74 19.49
N ARG A 8 -3.88 1.86 18.16
CA ARG A 8 -4.35 0.78 17.29
C ARG A 8 -3.22 -0.23 17.07
N PRO A 9 -3.40 -1.52 17.42
CA PRO A 9 -2.35 -2.53 17.31
C PRO A 9 -2.25 -3.04 15.86
N VAL A 10 -1.67 -2.22 14.98
CA VAL A 10 -1.41 -2.54 13.58
C VAL A 10 0.03 -2.20 13.21
N VAL A 11 0.54 -2.87 12.18
CA VAL A 11 1.79 -2.46 11.51
C VAL A 11 1.44 -1.51 10.39
N THR A 12 2.09 -0.34 10.38
CA THR A 12 1.94 0.66 9.32
C THR A 12 3.14 0.61 8.40
N LEU A 13 2.88 0.55 7.09
CA LEU A 13 3.88 0.68 6.04
C LEU A 13 3.64 1.97 5.26
N ILE A 14 4.73 2.65 4.94
CA ILE A 14 4.73 3.83 4.09
C ILE A 14 5.72 3.57 2.98
N ASN A 15 5.20 3.14 1.83
CA ASN A 15 6.01 2.96 0.63
C ASN A 15 5.97 4.25 -0.17
N VAL A 16 7.14 4.80 -0.50
CA VAL A 16 7.26 6.01 -1.31
C VAL A 16 8.00 5.66 -2.60
N PHE A 17 7.35 5.92 -3.72
CA PHE A 17 7.89 5.69 -5.05
C PHE A 17 8.21 7.03 -5.69
N ASP A 18 9.43 7.21 -6.17
CA ASP A 18 9.75 8.29 -7.11
C ASP A 18 9.26 7.88 -8.50
N VAL A 19 8.65 8.82 -9.22
CA VAL A 19 8.05 8.60 -10.53
C VAL A 19 8.24 9.82 -11.41
N GLU A 20 8.38 9.60 -12.71
CA GLU A 20 8.32 10.70 -13.67
C GLU A 20 6.91 11.32 -13.66
N PRO A 21 6.77 12.66 -13.74
CA PRO A 21 5.47 13.34 -13.65
C PRO A 21 4.40 12.77 -14.56
N GLU A 22 4.76 12.40 -15.80
CA GLU A 22 3.84 11.90 -16.81
C GLU A 22 3.34 10.48 -16.50
N ARG A 23 4.00 9.76 -15.58
CA ARG A 23 3.70 8.37 -15.21
C ARG A 23 3.05 8.22 -13.84
N GLN A 24 2.81 9.32 -13.13
CA GLN A 24 2.25 9.26 -11.77
C GLN A 24 0.88 8.58 -11.74
N GLN A 25 0.01 8.93 -12.68
CA GLN A 25 -1.34 8.37 -12.77
C GLN A 25 -1.31 6.87 -13.05
N ASP A 26 -0.50 6.44 -14.03
CA ASP A 26 -0.32 5.01 -14.36
C ASP A 26 0.12 4.20 -13.14
N LEU A 27 1.06 4.73 -12.36
CA LEU A 27 1.54 4.06 -11.15
C LEU A 27 0.43 3.97 -10.08
N VAL A 28 -0.39 5.02 -9.94
CA VAL A 28 -1.53 4.99 -9.01
C VAL A 28 -2.54 3.94 -9.42
N GLU A 29 -2.92 3.89 -10.70
CA GLU A 29 -3.87 2.90 -11.22
C GLU A 29 -3.35 1.48 -11.04
N LEU A 30 -2.07 1.24 -11.33
CA LEU A 30 -1.43 -0.05 -11.12
C LEU A 30 -1.48 -0.48 -9.64
N LEU A 31 -1.16 0.43 -8.71
CA LEU A 31 -1.18 0.12 -7.28
C LEU A 31 -2.60 -0.09 -6.75
N VAL A 32 -3.58 0.65 -7.26
CA VAL A 32 -5.01 0.46 -6.91
C VAL A 32 -5.47 -0.90 -7.40
N GLU A 33 -5.20 -1.24 -8.66
CA GLU A 33 -5.59 -2.52 -9.24
C GLU A 33 -4.94 -3.70 -8.51
N ALA A 34 -3.63 -3.63 -8.22
CA ALA A 34 -2.94 -4.66 -7.44
C ALA A 34 -3.51 -4.80 -6.03
N THR A 35 -3.94 -3.68 -5.42
CA THR A 35 -4.59 -3.70 -4.10
C THR A 35 -5.93 -4.41 -4.16
N ASP A 36 -6.78 -4.03 -5.12
CA ASP A 36 -8.15 -4.53 -5.25
C ASP A 36 -8.22 -5.98 -5.70
N LYS A 37 -7.28 -6.41 -6.55
CA LYS A 37 -7.26 -7.79 -7.07
C LYS A 37 -6.52 -8.76 -6.16
N THR A 38 -5.45 -8.32 -5.49
CA THR A 38 -4.57 -9.22 -4.74
C THR A 38 -4.48 -8.85 -3.27
N MET A 39 -3.97 -7.66 -2.95
CA MET A 39 -3.54 -7.37 -1.57
C MET A 39 -4.70 -7.43 -0.57
N CYS A 40 -5.88 -6.98 -0.96
CA CYS A 40 -7.06 -6.94 -0.09
C CYS A 40 -7.56 -8.34 0.31
N HIS A 41 -7.18 -9.38 -0.44
CA HIS A 41 -7.54 -10.76 -0.18
C HIS A 41 -6.52 -11.49 0.72
N LEU A 42 -5.37 -10.89 1.01
CA LEU A 42 -4.32 -11.53 1.79
C LEU A 42 -4.63 -11.52 3.29
N PRO A 43 -4.38 -12.63 4.02
CA PRO A 43 -4.58 -12.69 5.46
C PRO A 43 -3.82 -11.58 6.19
N GLY A 44 -4.55 -10.81 6.99
CA GLY A 44 -3.98 -9.75 7.81
C GLY A 44 -3.82 -8.40 7.11
N PHE A 45 -4.21 -8.28 5.83
CA PHE A 45 -4.43 -6.96 5.22
C PHE A 45 -5.52 -6.20 5.98
N VAL A 46 -5.31 -4.91 6.24
CA VAL A 46 -6.29 -4.06 6.92
C VAL A 46 -6.76 -2.93 5.99
N SER A 47 -5.83 -2.21 5.38
CA SER A 47 -6.15 -1.15 4.42
C SER A 47 -4.92 -0.75 3.61
N ALA A 48 -5.15 -0.17 2.45
CA ALA A 48 -4.17 0.63 1.72
C ALA A 48 -4.80 1.98 1.36
N SER A 49 -3.98 3.02 1.27
CA SER A 49 -4.37 4.36 0.82
C SER A 49 -3.26 4.90 -0.06
N ILE A 50 -3.58 5.08 -1.33
CA ILE A 50 -2.64 5.49 -2.36
C ILE A 50 -2.80 6.99 -2.56
N HIS A 51 -1.69 7.71 -2.43
CA HIS A 51 -1.61 9.15 -2.45
C HIS A 51 -0.72 9.61 -3.59
N GLN A 52 -1.23 10.58 -4.36
CA GLN A 52 -0.45 11.32 -5.33
C GLN A 52 0.16 12.54 -4.66
N SER A 53 1.46 12.75 -4.85
CA SER A 53 2.08 14.03 -4.51
C SER A 53 1.59 15.14 -5.46
N LEU A 54 1.50 16.36 -4.94
CA LEU A 54 1.02 17.52 -5.70
C LEU A 54 2.03 18.00 -6.77
N ASP A 55 3.31 17.65 -6.64
CA ASP A 55 4.35 17.96 -7.63
C ASP A 55 4.46 16.91 -8.74
N ALA A 56 3.60 15.89 -8.71
CA ALA A 56 3.57 14.74 -9.61
C ALA A 56 4.79 13.80 -9.56
N ARG A 57 5.76 14.02 -8.66
CA ARG A 57 7.04 13.29 -8.68
C ARG A 57 7.07 12.05 -7.79
N ARG A 58 6.03 11.85 -6.98
CA ARG A 58 5.91 10.73 -6.05
C ARG A 58 4.53 10.12 -5.95
N VAL A 59 4.48 8.84 -5.64
CA VAL A 59 3.30 8.13 -5.15
C VAL A 59 3.62 7.54 -3.79
N ALA A 60 2.74 7.71 -2.81
CA ALA A 60 2.88 7.11 -1.48
C ALA A 60 1.74 6.14 -1.20
N ASN A 61 2.06 4.93 -0.74
CA ASN A 61 1.08 3.99 -0.23
C ASN A 61 1.19 3.91 1.30
N TYR A 62 0.15 4.36 1.99
CA TYR A 62 -0.06 4.14 3.41
C TYR A 62 -0.86 2.86 3.60
N ALA A 63 -0.20 1.79 4.06
CA ALA A 63 -0.83 0.49 4.26
C ALA A 63 -0.82 0.09 5.73
N GLN A 64 -1.89 -0.58 6.18
CA GLN A 64 -1.99 -1.17 7.50
C GLN A 64 -2.13 -2.69 7.38
N TRP A 65 -1.38 -3.40 8.22
CA TRP A 65 -1.44 -4.84 8.40
C TRP A 65 -1.71 -5.17 9.86
N ARG A 66 -2.36 -6.30 10.11
CA ARG A 66 -2.69 -6.74 11.47
C ARG A 66 -1.44 -7.06 12.30
N SER A 67 -0.38 -7.57 11.68
CA SER A 67 0.85 -7.96 12.38
C SER A 67 2.07 -7.91 11.46
N THR A 68 3.26 -7.92 12.04
CA THR A 68 4.53 -8.00 11.30
C THR A 68 4.65 -9.34 10.57
N GLU A 69 4.12 -10.40 11.16
CA GLU A 69 4.09 -11.75 10.61
C GLU A 69 3.22 -11.82 9.36
N ASP A 70 2.02 -11.23 9.40
CA ASP A 70 1.12 -11.15 8.23
C ASP A 70 1.79 -10.39 7.08
N PHE A 71 2.46 -9.27 7.37
CA PHE A 71 3.22 -8.52 6.36
C PHE A 71 4.39 -9.35 5.78
N LYS A 72 5.18 -10.04 6.62
CA LYS A 72 6.29 -10.88 6.14
C LYS A 72 5.82 -12.04 5.27
N ARG A 73 4.65 -12.62 5.56
CA ARG A 73 4.03 -13.65 4.72
C ARG A 73 3.64 -13.10 3.36
N MET A 74 3.09 -11.87 3.31
CA MET A 74 2.78 -11.22 2.03
C MET A 74 4.04 -11.06 1.17
N LEU A 75 5.19 -10.65 1.74
CA LEU A 75 6.45 -10.54 0.99
C LEU A 75 6.95 -11.87 0.37
N GLN A 76 6.49 -13.00 0.91
CA GLN A 76 6.82 -14.34 0.41
C GLN A 76 5.78 -14.88 -0.58
N ASN A 77 4.65 -14.19 -0.77
CA ASN A 77 3.59 -14.63 -1.66
C ASN A 77 3.94 -14.25 -3.12
N PRO A 78 4.08 -15.23 -4.04
CA PRO A 78 4.37 -14.95 -5.45
C PRO A 78 3.29 -14.12 -6.15
N GLU A 79 2.03 -14.18 -5.71
CA GLU A 79 0.94 -13.38 -6.28
C GLU A 79 1.05 -11.89 -5.88
N ALA A 80 1.85 -11.59 -4.85
CA ALA A 80 2.08 -10.25 -4.33
C ALA A 80 3.40 -9.62 -4.83
N GLN A 81 4.15 -10.30 -5.70
CA GLN A 81 5.40 -9.82 -6.31
C GLN A 81 5.18 -9.09 -7.64
#